data_AF-A0A6P0Q4V6-F1
#
_entry.id   AF-A0A6P0Q4V6-F1
#
_cell.length_a   1.000
_cell.length_b   1.000
_cell.length_c   1.000
_cell.angle_alpha   90.00
_cell.angle_beta   90.00
_cell.angle_gamma   90.00
#
_symmetry.space_group_name_H-M   'P 1'
#
loop_
_entity.id
_entity.type
_entity.pdbx_description
1 polymer ?
#
loop_
_entity_poly.entity_id
_entity_poly.type
_entity_poly.pdbx_seq_one_letter_code
_entity_poly.pdbx_strand_id
1 'polypeptide(L)' 'MSTTNERKTRKRMRGVPVHHDELKKPHTVWLTGTTWRWLQLSAKDSNTSVGEFLEKLVRSEIDKD' A
#
# COMPACT_ATOMS: atom_id res chain seq x y z
N MET A 1 28.99 -12.77 17.88
CA MET A 1 27.60 -13.25 18.00
C MET A 1 26.72 -12.30 17.20
N SER A 2 26.35 -12.69 15.98
CA SER A 2 25.60 -11.84 15.05
C SER A 2 24.15 -11.69 15.52
N THR A 3 23.71 -10.46 15.77
CA THR A 3 22.31 -10.14 16.06
C THR A 3 21.51 -10.19 14.76
N THR A 4 20.98 -11.36 14.42
CA THR A 4 20.05 -11.51 13.30
C THR A 4 18.75 -10.80 13.68
N ASN A 5 18.63 -9.56 13.22
CA ASN A 5 17.42 -8.76 13.33
C ASN A 5 16.37 -9.43 12.44
N GLU A 6 15.50 -10.25 13.02
CA GLU A 6 14.38 -10.91 12.34
C GLU A 6 13.40 -9.84 11.82
N ARG A 7 13.73 -9.23 10.68
CA ARG A 7 12.75 -8.50 9.89
C ARG A 7 11.68 -9.51 9.50
N LYS A 8 10.51 -9.42 10.13
CA LYS A 8 9.29 -10.21 9.85
C LYS A 8 8.96 -10.11 8.37
N THR A 9 9.62 -10.93 7.55
CA THR A 9 9.51 -10.88 6.10
C THR A 9 8.24 -11.65 5.74
N ARG A 10 7.09 -10.98 5.81
CA ARG A 10 5.82 -11.56 5.34
C ARG A 10 5.94 -11.74 3.82
N LYS A 11 5.89 -12.99 3.35
CA LYS A 11 5.83 -13.30 1.91
C LYS A 11 4.61 -12.60 1.31
N ARG A 12 4.85 -11.64 0.42
CA ARG A 12 3.80 -10.91 -0.29
C ARG A 12 3.19 -11.83 -1.34
N MET A 13 1.95 -12.27 -1.15
CA MET A 13 1.18 -13.02 -2.15
C MET A 13 0.42 -12.03 -3.06
N ARG A 14 0.44 -12.26 -4.37
CA ARG A 14 -0.25 -11.38 -5.34
C ARG A 14 -1.76 -11.44 -5.09
N GLY A 15 -2.37 -10.31 -4.71
CA GLY A 15 -3.81 -10.18 -4.48
C GLY A 15 -4.26 -10.32 -3.02
N VAL A 16 -3.35 -10.59 -2.09
CA VAL A 16 -3.64 -10.64 -0.66
C VAL A 16 -3.02 -9.40 0.01
N PRO A 17 -3.79 -8.57 0.73
CA PRO A 17 -3.21 -7.47 1.49
C PRO A 17 -2.26 -8.01 2.56
N VAL A 18 -1.08 -7.39 2.68
CA VAL A 18 -0.05 -7.83 3.64
C VAL A 18 -0.41 -7.41 5.08
N HIS A 19 -1.33 -6.45 5.20
CA HIS A 19 -1.63 -5.73 6.43
C HIS A 19 -3.10 -5.83 6.87
N HIS A 20 -3.99 -6.39 6.05
CA HIS A 20 -5.44 -6.45 6.32
C HIS A 20 -6.05 -7.76 5.82
N ASP A 21 -7.08 -8.26 6.51
CA ASP A 21 -7.70 -9.57 6.27
C ASP A 21 -8.72 -9.61 5.11
N GLU A 22 -9.03 -8.45 4.49
CA GLU A 22 -10.02 -8.34 3.41
C GLU A 22 -9.41 -8.58 2.02
N LEU A 23 -10.02 -9.49 1.23
CA LEU A 23 -9.56 -9.72 -0.14
C LEU A 23 -9.79 -8.47 -1.01
N LYS A 24 -8.73 -7.99 -1.69
CA LYS A 24 -8.83 -6.84 -2.59
C LYS A 24 -9.73 -7.17 -3.77
N LYS A 25 -10.72 -6.31 -4.04
CA LYS A 25 -11.53 -6.35 -5.26
C LYS A 25 -11.01 -5.33 -6.27
N PRO A 26 -11.03 -5.61 -7.58
CA PRO A 26 -10.59 -4.65 -8.59
C PRO A 26 -11.57 -3.48 -8.65
N HIS A 27 -11.04 -2.26 -8.47
CA HIS A 27 -11.77 -1.01 -8.67
C HIS A 27 -10.98 -0.14 -9.65
N THR A 28 -11.63 0.32 -10.72
CA THR A 28 -11.01 1.18 -11.72
C THR A 28 -11.32 2.64 -11.40
N VAL A 29 -10.28 3.46 -11.26
CA VAL A 29 -10.40 4.90 -11.04
C VAL A 29 -9.73 5.62 -12.20
N TRP A 30 -10.41 6.64 -12.74
CA TRP A 30 -9.87 7.50 -13.78
C TRP A 30 -9.21 8.71 -13.12
N LEU A 31 -7.93 8.91 -13.39
CA LEU A 31 -7.13 9.98 -12.81
C LEU A 31 -6.41 10.74 -13.93
N THR A 32 -6.10 12.01 -13.67
CA THR A 32 -5.22 12.79 -14.55
C THR A 32 -3.79 12.24 -14.50
N GLY A 33 -3.03 12.42 -15.58
CA GLY A 33 -1.65 11.92 -15.64
C GLY A 33 -0.74 12.52 -14.56
N THR A 34 -0.98 13.77 -14.16
CA THR A 34 -0.24 14.45 -13.07
C THR A 34 -0.52 13.79 -11.72
N THR A 35 -1.79 13.55 -11.40
CA THR A 35 -2.19 12.88 -10.15
C THR A 35 -1.69 11.44 -10.08
N TRP A 36 -1.74 10.71 -11.20
CA TRP A 36 -1.21 9.35 -11.25
C TRP A 36 0.31 9.29 -11.02
N ARG A 37 1.06 10.21 -11.63
CA ARG A 37 2.51 10.30 -11.45
C ARG A 37 2.88 10.63 -10.00
N TRP A 38 2.13 11.53 -9.37
CA TRP A 38 2.30 11.85 -7.96
C TRP A 38 2.07 10.61 -7.07
N LEU A 39 0.98 9.88 -7.30
CA LEU A 39 0.68 8.63 -6.58
C LEU A 39 1.80 7.58 -6.73
N GLN A 40 2.36 7.43 -7.92
CA GLN A 40 3.49 6.53 -8.17
C GLN A 40 4.74 6.92 -7.36
N LEU A 41 5.05 8.23 -7.30
CA LEU A 41 6.18 8.74 -6.52
C LEU A 41 5.96 8.53 -5.02
N SER A 42 4.80 8.90 -4.49
CA SER A 42 4.49 8.75 -3.06
C SER A 42 4.46 7.29 -2.61
N ALA A 43 4.00 6.37 -3.47
CA ALA A 43 4.06 4.94 -3.20
C ALA A 43 5.50 4.42 -3.18
N LYS A 44 6.36 4.91 -4.10
CA LYS A 44 7.78 4.57 -4.13
C LYS A 44 8.50 5.03 -2.87
N ASP A 45 8.23 6.25 -2.41
CA ASP A 45 8.81 6.80 -1.17
C ASP A 45 8.38 5.99 0.06
N SER A 46 7.14 5.48 0.06
CA SER A 46 6.60 4.64 1.12
C SER A 46 7.01 3.16 1.02
N ASN A 47 7.76 2.77 -0.02
CA ASN A 47 8.12 1.39 -0.35
C ASN A 47 6.89 0.43 -0.41
N THR A 48 5.74 0.96 -0.85
CA THR A 48 4.48 0.23 -1.00
C THR A 48 4.00 0.24 -2.45
N SER A 49 2.97 -0.56 -2.75
CA SER A 49 2.27 -0.46 -4.03
C SER A 49 1.33 0.75 -4.03
N VAL A 50 1.04 1.33 -5.21
CA VAL A 50 0.09 2.46 -5.35
C VAL A 50 -1.28 2.12 -4.75
N GLY A 51 -1.75 0.88 -4.90
CA GLY A 51 -3.01 0.43 -4.30
C GLY A 51 -2.97 0.37 -2.77
N GLU A 52 -1.88 -0.10 -2.17
CA GLU A 52 -1.71 -0.06 -0.70
C GLU A 52 -1.53 1.36 -0.18
N PHE A 53 -0.82 2.22 -0.93
CA PHE A 53 -0.67 3.62 -0.58
C PHE A 53 -2.04 4.32 -0.55
N LEU A 54 -2.88 4.09 -1.56
CA LEU A 54 -4.23 4.64 -1.64
C LEU A 54 -5.12 4.12 -0.50
N GLU A 55 -5.09 2.82 -0.22
CA GLU A 55 -5.81 2.24 0.93
C GLU A 55 -5.38 2.86 2.26
N LYS A 56 -4.06 3.04 2.46
CA LYS A 56 -3.53 3.67 3.68
C LYS A 56 -3.99 5.13 3.81
N LEU A 57 -3.98 5.89 2.71
CA LEU A 57 -4.48 7.26 2.69
C LEU A 57 -5.96 7.32 3.05
N VAL A 58 -6.79 6.52 2.39
CA VAL A 58 -8.25 6.52 2.63
C VAL A 58 -8.57 6.07 4.06
N ARG A 59 -7.91 5.02 4.57
CA ARG A 59 -8.09 4.59 5.97
C ARG A 59 -7.65 5.66 6.97
N SER A 60 -6.55 6.35 6.71
CA SER A 60 -6.11 7.45 7.57
C SER A 60 -7.08 8.63 7.61
N GLU A 61 -7.96 8.76 6.62
CA GLU A 61 -9.02 9.76 6.62
C GLU A 61 -10.27 9.24 7.35
N ILE A 62 -10.64 7.97 7.15
CA ILE A 62 -11.74 7.32 7.89
C ILE A 62 -11.47 7.35 9.40
N ASP A 63 -10.24 7.12 9.84
CA ASP A 63 -9.89 7.09 11.27
C ASP A 63 -9.87 8.49 11.94
N LYS A 64 -9.98 9.57 11.16
CA LYS A 64 -10.03 10.95 11.70
C LYS A 64 -11.44 11.45 11.99
N ASP A 65 -12.45 10.86 11.36
CA ASP A 65 -13.87 11.14 11.58
C ASP A 65 -14.43 10.30 12.74
#